data_AF-A0A7S1WVE8-F1
#
_entry.id   AF-A0A7S1WVE8-F1
#
_cell.length_a   1.000
_cell.length_b   1.000
_cell.length_c   1.000
_cell.angle_alpha   90.00
_cell.angle_beta   90.00
_cell.angle_gamma   90.00
#
_symmetry.space_group_name_H-M   'P 1'
#
loop_
_entity.id
_entity.type
_entity.pdbx_description
1 polymer ?
#
loop_
_entity_poly.entity_id
_entity_poly.type
_entity_poly.pdbx_seq_one_letter_code
_entity_poly.pdbx_strand_id
1 'polypeptide(L)'
;DAGFEATVKPMKASVLKEPTRRPQTLDFEVLGMMCGSCATTVERAAKAAGAVPVEKVDVNLLAETATVLLSEHMEPEALEAGAKALAEAIEDAGFEATVKPMKASVLKEPTRRPQTLDFEVLGMMCGSCATTVERAAKAAGAVPVEKVDVNLLAETATVLLSEHMEPEALEAGAKALAEAIEDAGFEA
;
A
#
# COMPACT_ATOMS: atom_id res chain seq x y z
N ASP A 1 49.60 3.87 8.20
CA ASP A 1 49.37 2.93 7.09
C ASP A 1 48.78 1.62 7.58
N ALA A 2 47.47 1.48 7.41
CA ALA A 2 46.82 0.17 7.30
C ALA A 2 45.69 0.37 6.30
N GLY A 3 46.05 0.30 5.02
CA GLY A 3 45.07 0.19 3.95
C GLY A 3 44.36 -1.15 4.11
N PHE A 4 43.04 -1.12 4.19
CA PHE A 4 42.21 -2.30 4.05
C PHE A 4 40.98 -1.88 3.27
N GLU A 5 40.94 -2.29 2.00
CA GLU A 5 39.80 -2.15 1.11
C GLU A 5 38.67 -3.03 1.65
N ALA A 6 37.76 -2.45 2.43
CA ALA A 6 36.55 -3.11 2.87
C ALA A 6 35.58 -3.14 1.68
N THR A 7 35.43 -4.32 1.10
CA THR A 7 34.49 -4.57 0.01
C THR A 7 33.09 -4.60 0.61
N VAL A 8 32.37 -3.47 0.55
CA VAL A 8 30.93 -3.42 0.84
C VAL A 8 30.26 -4.40 -0.13
N LYS A 9 29.73 -5.51 0.39
CA LYS A 9 28.85 -6.39 -0.39
C LYS A 9 27.46 -5.78 -0.27
N PRO A 10 26.91 -5.15 -1.32
CA PRO A 10 25.51 -4.75 -1.27
C PRO A 10 24.68 -6.03 -1.15
N MET A 11 24.10 -6.26 0.03
CA MET A 11 22.98 -7.18 0.12
C MET A 11 21.89 -6.56 -0.73
N LYS A 12 21.60 -7.28 -1.82
CA LYS A 12 20.63 -6.91 -2.85
C LYS A 12 19.39 -6.30 -2.19
N ALA A 13 19.02 -5.09 -2.63
CA ALA A 13 17.66 -4.61 -2.53
C ALA A 13 16.76 -5.74 -3.04
N SER A 14 16.21 -6.49 -2.10
CA SER A 14 15.42 -7.66 -2.40
C SER A 14 14.09 -7.09 -2.84
N VAL A 15 13.97 -6.84 -4.14
CA VAL A 15 12.67 -6.59 -4.77
C VAL A 15 11.84 -7.83 -4.48
N LEU A 16 11.05 -7.74 -3.40
CA LEU A 16 10.07 -8.74 -3.07
C LEU A 16 9.20 -8.92 -4.31
N LYS A 17 9.27 -10.14 -4.83
CA LYS A 17 8.46 -10.73 -5.90
C LYS A 17 7.10 -10.04 -6.02
N GLU A 18 6.77 -9.65 -7.25
CA GLU A 18 5.58 -8.88 -7.62
C GLU A 18 4.33 -9.27 -6.81
N PRO A 19 3.52 -8.29 -6.40
CA PRO A 19 2.30 -8.59 -5.68
C PRO A 19 1.10 -8.49 -6.59
N THR A 20 0.24 -9.48 -6.47
CA THR A 20 -1.17 -9.38 -6.85
C THR A 20 -1.72 -7.98 -6.50
N ARG A 21 -2.21 -7.27 -7.52
CA ARG A 21 -2.75 -5.90 -7.39
C ARG A 21 -3.83 -5.87 -6.29
N ARG A 22 -3.90 -4.77 -5.53
CA ARG A 22 -4.89 -4.62 -4.47
C ARG A 22 -6.31 -4.70 -5.07
N PRO A 23 -7.24 -5.43 -4.43
CA PRO A 23 -8.63 -5.46 -4.88
C PRO A 23 -9.25 -4.05 -4.78
N GLN A 24 -9.95 -3.63 -5.84
CA GLN A 24 -10.76 -2.41 -5.85
C GLN A 24 -12.21 -2.75 -5.52
N THR A 25 -12.88 -1.86 -4.80
CA THR A 25 -14.30 -2.00 -4.45
C THR A 25 -15.10 -0.77 -4.84
N LEU A 26 -16.31 -0.99 -5.33
CA LEU A 26 -17.30 0.05 -5.61
C LEU A 26 -18.49 -0.14 -4.67
N ASP A 27 -18.81 0.90 -3.91
CA ASP A 27 -19.92 0.89 -2.96
C ASP A 27 -21.09 1.70 -3.49
N PHE A 28 -22.29 1.16 -3.33
CA PHE A 28 -23.54 1.75 -3.80
C PHE A 28 -24.55 1.84 -2.66
N GLU A 29 -25.32 2.92 -2.65
CA GLU A 29 -26.63 2.96 -2.03
C GLU A 29 -27.63 2.38 -3.01
N VAL A 30 -28.50 1.48 -2.54
CA VAL A 30 -29.53 0.87 -3.38
C VAL A 30 -30.85 0.88 -2.64
N LEU A 31 -31.79 1.70 -3.12
CA LEU A 31 -33.13 1.82 -2.54
C LEU A 31 -34.16 1.01 -3.34
N GLY A 32 -35.31 0.75 -2.72
CA GLY A 32 -36.43 0.01 -3.34
C GLY A 32 -36.32 -1.52 -3.23
N MET A 33 -35.27 -2.06 -2.60
CA MET A 33 -35.21 -3.48 -2.27
C MET A 33 -36.12 -3.80 -1.07
N MET A 34 -37.13 -4.66 -1.26
CA MET A 34 -38.08 -5.01 -0.19
C MET A 34 -37.93 -6.45 0.36
N CYS A 35 -37.18 -7.31 -0.32
CA CYS A 35 -37.00 -8.70 0.07
C CYS A 35 -35.73 -9.30 -0.53
N GLY A 36 -35.37 -10.51 -0.08
CA GLY A 36 -34.14 -11.19 -0.53
C GLY A 36 -34.08 -11.44 -2.05
N SER A 37 -35.22 -11.62 -2.71
CA SER A 37 -35.24 -11.75 -4.18
C SER A 37 -34.89 -10.43 -4.90
N CYS A 38 -35.23 -9.28 -4.33
CA CYS A 38 -34.78 -7.98 -4.85
C CYS A 38 -33.26 -7.86 -4.77
N ALA A 39 -32.66 -8.24 -3.63
CA ALA A 39 -31.20 -8.25 -3.47
C ALA A 39 -30.52 -9.16 -4.50
N THR A 40 -31.08 -10.35 -4.77
CA THR A 40 -30.56 -11.25 -5.82
C THR A 40 -30.67 -10.63 -7.22
N THR A 41 -31.73 -9.87 -7.52
CA THR A 41 -31.86 -9.15 -8.80
C THR A 41 -30.78 -8.08 -8.94
N VAL A 42 -30.51 -7.31 -7.89
CA VAL A 42 -29.43 -6.31 -7.87
C VAL A 42 -28.07 -6.96 -8.10
N GLU A 43 -27.76 -8.06 -7.41
CA GLU A 43 -26.50 -8.80 -7.64
C GLU A 43 -26.33 -9.26 -9.10
N ARG A 44 -27.42 -9.72 -9.72
CA ARG A 44 -27.41 -10.17 -11.12
C ARG A 44 -27.23 -9.01 -12.09
N ALA A 45 -27.93 -7.89 -11.86
CA ALA A 45 -27.81 -6.69 -12.68
C ALA A 45 -26.37 -6.17 -12.66
N ALA A 46 -25.77 -6.05 -11.48
CA ALA A 46 -24.38 -5.62 -11.31
C ALA A 46 -23.39 -6.56 -12.03
N LYS A 47 -23.57 -7.88 -11.95
CA LYS A 47 -22.72 -8.85 -12.66
C LYS A 47 -22.91 -8.82 -14.18
N ALA A 48 -24.13 -8.53 -14.65
CA ALA A 48 -24.47 -8.53 -16.07
C ALA A 48 -24.08 -7.23 -16.80
N ALA A 49 -23.83 -6.14 -16.07
CA ALA A 49 -23.50 -4.83 -16.64
C ALA A 49 -22.27 -4.86 -17.56
N GLY A 50 -21.29 -5.75 -17.30
CA GLY A 50 -20.09 -5.93 -18.13
C GLY A 50 -19.17 -4.70 -18.21
N ALA A 51 -19.47 -3.63 -17.46
CA ALA A 51 -18.73 -2.38 -17.47
C ALA A 51 -17.43 -2.42 -16.63
N VAL A 52 -17.35 -3.35 -15.67
CA VAL A 52 -16.19 -3.57 -14.82
C VAL A 52 -15.94 -5.07 -14.63
N PRO A 53 -14.69 -5.49 -14.32
CA PRO A 53 -14.37 -6.90 -14.10
C PRO A 53 -14.81 -7.32 -12.69
N VAL A 54 -16.07 -7.75 -12.54
CA VAL A 54 -16.65 -8.12 -11.25
C VAL A 54 -16.13 -9.48 -10.75
N GLU A 55 -15.54 -9.50 -9.56
CA GLU A 55 -15.18 -10.73 -8.82
C GLU A 55 -16.34 -11.19 -7.93
N LYS A 56 -16.87 -10.28 -7.11
CA LYS A 56 -17.92 -10.56 -6.13
C LYS A 56 -18.86 -9.36 -6.02
N VAL A 57 -20.14 -9.64 -5.75
CA VAL A 57 -21.12 -8.64 -5.34
C VAL A 57 -21.68 -9.07 -4.00
N ASP A 58 -21.75 -8.15 -3.04
CA ASP A 58 -22.30 -8.36 -1.71
C ASP A 58 -23.42 -7.32 -1.48
N VAL A 59 -24.65 -7.79 -1.32
CA VAL A 59 -25.82 -6.91 -1.12
C VAL A 59 -26.31 -7.04 0.31
N ASN A 60 -26.39 -5.90 1.00
CA ASN A 60 -26.96 -5.80 2.33
C ASN A 60 -28.32 -5.10 2.26
N LEU A 61 -29.38 -5.90 2.29
CA LEU A 61 -30.76 -5.43 2.26
C LEU A 61 -31.09 -4.50 3.44
N LEU A 62 -30.59 -4.80 4.64
CA LEU A 62 -30.88 -4.01 5.84
C LEU A 62 -30.19 -2.65 5.84
N ALA A 63 -29.02 -2.57 5.21
CA ALA A 63 -28.25 -1.34 5.10
C ALA A 63 -28.51 -0.58 3.79
N GLU A 64 -29.35 -1.11 2.90
CA GLU A 64 -29.64 -0.55 1.57
C GLU A 64 -28.34 -0.28 0.78
N THR A 65 -27.42 -1.25 0.81
CA THR A 65 -26.11 -1.12 0.15
C THR A 65 -25.77 -2.33 -0.73
N ALA A 66 -25.02 -2.07 -1.80
CA ALA A 66 -24.33 -3.08 -2.57
C ALA A 66 -22.83 -2.75 -2.67
N THR A 67 -21.97 -3.74 -2.46
CA THR A 67 -20.52 -3.63 -2.63
C THR A 67 -20.07 -4.56 -3.74
N VAL A 68 -19.37 -4.02 -4.74
CA VAL A 68 -18.83 -4.76 -5.88
C VAL A 68 -17.32 -4.81 -5.76
N LEU A 69 -16.78 -6.03 -5.64
CA LEU A 69 -15.35 -6.32 -5.66
C LEU A 69 -14.90 -6.56 -7.10
N LEU A 70 -13.82 -5.90 -7.52
CA LEU A 70 -13.25 -6.06 -8.85
C LEU A 70 -12.11 -7.08 -8.86
N SER A 71 -12.09 -7.95 -9.88
CA SER A 71 -11.04 -8.95 -10.08
C SER A 71 -9.75 -8.36 -10.63
N GLU A 72 -9.83 -7.16 -11.21
CA GLU A 72 -8.69 -6.45 -11.78
C GLU A 72 -8.71 -4.97 -11.36
N HIS A 73 -7.53 -4.37 -11.32
CA HIS A 73 -7.40 -2.95 -11.03
C HIS A 73 -7.65 -2.12 -12.29
N MET A 74 -8.53 -1.13 -12.18
CA MET A 74 -8.87 -0.17 -13.21
C MET A 74 -8.26 1.20 -12.91
N GLU A 75 -7.91 1.93 -13.96
CA GLU A 75 -7.50 3.33 -13.86
C GLU A 75 -8.66 4.21 -13.34
N PRO A 76 -8.40 5.32 -12.64
CA PRO A 76 -9.43 6.12 -11.98
C PRO A 76 -10.58 6.55 -12.89
N GLU A 77 -10.30 7.00 -14.12
CA GLU A 77 -11.33 7.44 -15.05
C GLU A 77 -12.21 6.27 -15.52
N ALA A 78 -11.60 5.10 -15.74
CA ALA A 78 -12.32 3.89 -16.13
C ALA A 78 -13.16 3.34 -14.97
N LEU A 79 -12.65 3.45 -13.74
CA LEU A 79 -13.35 3.06 -12.52
C LEU A 79 -14.58 3.95 -12.27
N GLU A 80 -14.46 5.26 -12.47
CA GLU A 80 -15.58 6.20 -12.34
C GLU A 80 -16.66 5.93 -13.40
N ALA A 81 -16.27 5.73 -14.66
CA ALA A 81 -17.20 5.40 -15.73
C ALA A 81 -17.89 4.04 -15.46
N GLY A 82 -17.14 3.04 -15.02
CA GLY A 82 -17.66 1.73 -14.66
C GLY A 82 -18.62 1.75 -13.48
N ALA A 83 -18.35 2.59 -12.47
CA ALA A 83 -19.27 2.79 -11.34
C ALA A 83 -20.61 3.39 -11.78
N LYS A 84 -20.59 4.38 -12.68
CA LYS A 84 -21.81 4.97 -13.25
C LYS A 84 -22.61 3.93 -14.04
N ALA A 85 -21.94 3.17 -14.91
CA ALA A 85 -22.59 2.12 -15.68
C ALA A 85 -23.19 1.01 -14.82
N LEU A 86 -22.55 0.66 -13.69
CA LEU A 86 -23.11 -0.27 -12.71
C LEU A 86 -24.37 0.29 -12.04
N ALA A 87 -24.37 1.57 -11.67
CA ALA A 87 -25.55 2.22 -11.09
C ALA A 87 -26.71 2.22 -12.09
N GLU A 88 -26.46 2.62 -13.35
CA GLU A 88 -27.45 2.59 -14.44
C GLU A 88 -28.03 1.18 -14.65
N ALA A 89 -27.19 0.13 -14.63
CA ALA A 89 -27.68 -1.24 -14.75
C ALA A 89 -28.59 -1.68 -13.60
N ILE A 90 -28.36 -1.17 -12.39
CA ILE A 90 -29.22 -1.43 -11.23
C ILE A 90 -30.54 -0.62 -11.34
N GLU A 91 -30.47 0.60 -11.86
CA GLU A 91 -31.64 1.44 -12.17
C GLU A 91 -32.53 0.82 -13.24
N ASP A 92 -31.94 0.28 -14.31
CA ASP A 92 -32.65 -0.47 -15.36
C ASP A 92 -33.33 -1.73 -14.82
N ALA A 93 -32.80 -2.30 -13.71
CA ALA A 93 -33.43 -3.40 -13.00
C ALA A 93 -34.57 -2.96 -12.05
N GLY A 94 -34.84 -1.66 -11.96
CA GLY A 94 -35.95 -1.07 -11.21
C GLY A 94 -35.61 -0.63 -9.79
N PHE A 95 -34.33 -0.42 -9.46
CA PHE A 95 -33.88 0.00 -8.14
C PHE A 95 -33.08 1.30 -8.22
N GLU A 96 -33.32 2.25 -7.32
CA GLU A 96 -32.54 3.49 -7.31
C GLU A 96 -31.13 3.19 -6.82
N ALA A 97 -30.10 3.52 -7.58
CA ALA A 97 -28.71 3.22 -7.26
C ALA A 97 -27.83 4.46 -7.30
N THR A 98 -27.21 4.81 -6.19
CA THR A 98 -26.26 5.93 -6.13
C THR A 98 -24.88 5.42 -5.74
N VAL A 99 -23.86 5.77 -6.52
CA VAL A 99 -22.47 5.50 -6.17
C VAL A 99 -22.17 6.22 -4.86
N LYS A 100 -21.87 5.48 -3.79
CA LYS A 100 -21.43 6.12 -2.54
C LYS A 100 -20.08 6.78 -2.83
N PRO A 101 -19.84 8.00 -2.33
CA PRO A 101 -18.52 8.59 -2.41
C PRO A 101 -17.57 7.55 -1.81
N MET A 102 -16.61 7.10 -2.61
CA MET A 102 -15.67 6.05 -2.22
C MET A 102 -15.20 6.39 -0.82
N LYS A 103 -15.69 5.66 0.19
CA LYS A 103 -15.20 5.86 1.53
C LYS A 103 -13.75 5.48 1.40
N ALA A 104 -12.88 6.44 1.69
CA ALA A 104 -11.45 6.23 1.83
C ALA A 104 -11.12 5.29 2.99
N SER A 105 -11.95 4.26 3.26
CA SER A 105 -11.76 3.23 4.26
C SER A 105 -10.69 2.20 3.87
N VAL A 106 -10.00 2.39 2.73
CA VAL A 106 -8.58 2.00 2.53
C VAL A 106 -7.86 3.04 1.65
N LEU A 107 -8.05 4.34 1.90
CA LEU A 107 -7.32 5.41 1.18
C LEU A 107 -6.89 6.53 2.14
N LYS A 108 -5.99 6.20 3.07
CA LYS A 108 -4.75 7.00 3.04
C LYS A 108 -4.07 6.47 1.79
N GLU A 109 -3.76 7.30 0.80
CA GLU A 109 -2.92 6.83 -0.31
C GLU A 109 -1.70 6.10 0.28
N PRO A 110 -1.40 4.90 -0.22
CA PRO A 110 -0.05 4.68 -0.67
C PRO A 110 -0.21 4.38 -2.15
N THR A 111 -0.18 5.42 -2.98
CA THR A 111 -0.09 5.27 -4.43
C THR A 111 1.18 4.53 -4.85
N ARG A 112 2.09 4.20 -3.93
CA ARG A 112 3.16 3.23 -4.14
C ARG A 112 3.39 2.41 -2.86
N ARG A 113 3.80 1.15 -2.98
CA ARG A 113 4.20 0.34 -1.82
C ARG A 113 5.19 1.13 -0.97
N PRO A 114 5.08 1.10 0.37
CA PRO A 114 6.12 1.68 1.22
C PRO A 114 7.47 1.08 0.82
N GLN A 115 8.43 1.94 0.50
CA GLN A 115 9.79 1.52 0.26
C GLN A 115 10.49 1.33 1.61
N THR A 116 11.26 0.26 1.70
CA THR A 116 12.03 -0.08 2.89
C THR A 116 13.49 -0.24 2.49
N LEU A 117 14.37 0.30 3.32
CA LEU A 117 15.80 0.08 3.24
C LEU A 117 16.23 -0.72 4.48
N ASP A 118 16.82 -1.88 4.25
CA ASP A 118 17.30 -2.76 5.30
C ASP A 118 18.83 -2.66 5.37
N PHE A 119 19.33 -2.48 6.58
CA PHE A 119 20.75 -2.37 6.90
C PHE A 119 21.10 -3.48 7.90
N GLU A 120 22.23 -4.13 7.67
CA GLU A 120 22.93 -4.86 8.73
C GLU A 120 23.66 -3.82 9.56
N VAL A 121 23.57 -3.86 10.89
CA VAL A 121 24.19 -2.87 11.76
C VAL A 121 24.92 -3.56 12.89
N LEU A 122 26.25 -3.62 12.77
CA LEU A 122 27.11 -4.27 13.76
C LEU A 122 27.56 -3.29 14.84
N GLY A 123 27.97 -3.83 15.99
CA GLY A 123 28.47 -3.05 17.12
C GLY A 123 27.39 -2.52 18.07
N MET A 124 26.12 -2.85 17.85
CA MET A 124 25.06 -2.54 18.82
C MET A 124 25.07 -3.52 19.99
N MET A 125 25.42 -3.05 21.19
CA MET A 125 25.51 -3.92 22.38
C MET A 125 24.36 -3.75 23.39
N CYS A 126 23.53 -2.72 23.24
CA CYS A 126 22.41 -2.44 24.16
C CYS A 126 21.35 -1.52 23.55
N GLY A 127 20.22 -1.34 24.26
CA GLY A 127 19.09 -0.51 23.83
C GLY A 127 19.43 0.95 23.51
N SER A 128 20.44 1.53 24.17
CA SER A 128 20.88 2.89 23.82
C SER A 128 21.60 2.94 22.49
N CYS A 129 22.29 1.88 22.06
CA CYS A 129 22.90 1.81 20.72
C CYS A 129 21.83 1.83 19.63
N ALA A 130 20.76 1.03 19.79
CA ALA A 130 19.62 1.05 18.87
C ALA A 130 19.00 2.45 18.76
N THR A 131 18.84 3.14 19.89
CA THR A 131 18.31 4.52 19.89
C THR A 131 19.23 5.49 19.15
N THR A 132 20.55 5.32 19.25
CA THR A 132 21.52 6.14 18.50
C THR A 132 21.41 5.89 17.00
N VAL A 133 21.32 4.62 16.57
CA VAL A 133 21.14 4.23 15.16
C VAL A 133 19.84 4.81 14.60
N GLU A 134 18.72 4.69 15.32
CA GLU A 134 17.45 5.30 14.89
C GLU A 134 17.54 6.81 14.70
N ARG A 135 18.28 7.50 15.57
CA ARG A 135 18.48 8.95 15.48
C ARG A 135 19.37 9.33 14.32
N ALA A 136 20.47 8.60 14.10
CA ALA A 136 21.38 8.83 12.99
C ALA A 136 20.65 8.69 11.65
N ALA A 137 19.89 7.60 11.47
CA ALA A 137 19.09 7.37 10.27
C ALA A 137 18.05 8.48 10.03
N LYS A 138 17.36 8.96 11.08
CA LYS A 138 16.40 10.07 10.95
C LYS A 138 17.07 11.42 10.67
N ALA A 139 18.27 11.65 11.21
CA ALA A 139 18.99 12.92 11.08
C ALA A 139 19.72 13.06 9.73
N ALA A 140 19.98 11.96 9.02
CA ALA A 140 20.68 11.95 7.74
C ALA A 140 19.99 12.83 6.68
N GLY A 141 18.66 12.97 6.73
CA GLY A 141 17.87 13.82 5.82
C GLY A 141 17.98 13.45 4.33
N ALA A 142 18.64 12.33 4.01
CA ALA A 142 18.90 11.87 2.65
C ALA A 142 17.70 11.15 2.01
N VAL A 143 16.80 10.62 2.85
CA VAL A 143 15.55 9.98 2.43
C VAL A 143 14.41 10.45 3.34
N PRO A 144 13.16 10.40 2.85
CA PRO A 144 12.00 10.80 3.62
C PRO A 144 11.59 9.66 4.57
N VAL A 145 12.15 9.64 5.78
CA VAL A 145 11.94 8.57 6.77
C VAL A 145 10.58 8.70 7.45
N GLU A 146 9.75 7.65 7.37
CA GLU A 146 8.51 7.49 8.15
C GLU A 146 8.78 6.82 9.49
N LYS A 147 9.50 5.69 9.48
CA LYS A 147 9.78 4.88 10.66
C LYS A 147 11.18 4.26 10.53
N VAL A 148 11.85 4.09 11.66
CA VAL A 148 13.04 3.23 11.77
C VAL A 148 12.71 2.16 12.80
N ASP A 149 12.99 0.90 12.48
CA ASP A 149 12.83 -0.26 13.35
C ASP A 149 14.20 -0.92 13.50
N VAL A 150 14.74 -0.95 14.72
CA VAL A 150 16.05 -1.53 14.98
C VAL A 150 15.89 -2.81 15.79
N ASN A 151 16.48 -3.89 15.28
CA ASN A 151 16.49 -5.18 15.93
C ASN A 151 17.92 -5.51 16.39
N LEU A 152 18.16 -5.37 17.68
CA LEU A 152 19.44 -5.68 18.32
C LEU A 152 19.84 -7.15 18.19
N LEU A 153 18.87 -8.07 18.25
CA LEU A 153 19.17 -9.51 18.22
C LEU A 153 19.50 -9.99 16.81
N ALA A 154 18.92 -9.33 15.80
CA ALA A 154 19.19 -9.62 14.39
C ALA A 154 20.31 -8.77 13.81
N GLU A 155 20.83 -7.79 14.57
CA GLU A 155 21.81 -6.81 14.10
C GLU A 155 21.33 -6.10 12.82
N THR A 156 20.05 -5.67 12.81
CA THR A 156 19.47 -5.00 11.65
C THR A 156 18.77 -3.69 12.00
N ALA A 157 18.73 -2.79 11.03
CA ALA A 157 17.88 -1.60 11.03
C ALA A 157 17.06 -1.54 9.73
N THR A 158 15.73 -1.43 9.86
CA THR A 158 14.81 -1.26 8.73
C THR A 158 14.26 0.16 8.75
N VAL A 159 14.49 0.90 7.65
CA VAL A 159 14.01 2.26 7.45
C VAL A 159 12.82 2.23 6.48
N LEU A 160 11.65 2.62 6.97
CA LEU A 160 10.43 2.80 6.20
C LEU A 160 10.39 4.22 5.65
N LEU A 161 10.17 4.37 4.34
CA LEU A 161 10.07 5.67 3.68
C LEU A 161 8.62 6.15 3.60
N SER A 162 8.40 7.44 3.87
CA SER A 162 7.06 8.07 3.82
C SER A 162 6.59 8.34 2.40
N GLU A 163 7.49 8.33 1.42
CA GLU A 163 7.19 8.48 0.00
C GLU A 163 8.15 7.62 -0.83
N HIS A 164 7.76 7.35 -2.06
CA HIS A 164 8.54 6.50 -2.96
C HIS A 164 9.53 7.33 -3.76
N MET A 165 10.77 6.87 -3.79
CA MET A 165 11.88 7.47 -4.50
C MET A 165 12.19 6.71 -5.79
N GLU A 166 12.70 7.41 -6.79
CA GLU A 166 13.23 6.79 -8.01
C GLU A 166 14.50 5.99 -7.69
N PRO A 167 14.82 4.92 -8.44
CA PRO A 167 15.87 3.96 -8.07
C PRO A 167 17.24 4.59 -7.77
N GLU A 168 17.66 5.58 -8.58
CA GLU A 168 18.94 6.27 -8.40
C GLU A 168 18.98 7.10 -7.11
N ALA A 169 17.86 7.77 -6.79
CA ALA A 169 17.74 8.56 -5.56
C ALA A 169 17.64 7.65 -4.33
N LEU A 170 16.99 6.50 -4.46
CA LEU A 170 16.91 5.48 -3.41
C LEU A 170 18.29 4.89 -3.10
N GLU A 171 19.10 4.60 -4.12
CA GLU A 171 20.47 4.09 -3.96
C GLU A 171 21.38 5.12 -3.29
N ALA A 172 21.36 6.38 -3.75
CA ALA A 172 22.10 7.47 -3.12
C ALA A 172 21.67 7.70 -1.66
N GLY A 173 20.35 7.64 -1.40
CA GLY A 173 19.77 7.75 -0.07
C GLY A 173 20.17 6.62 0.87
N ALA A 174 20.19 5.38 0.37
CA ALA A 174 20.66 4.22 1.13
C ALA A 174 22.13 4.36 1.54
N LYS A 175 22.98 4.82 0.62
CA LYS A 175 24.40 5.08 0.91
C LYS A 175 24.58 6.15 1.98
N ALA A 176 23.86 7.26 1.87
CA ALA A 176 23.94 8.35 2.86
C ALA A 176 23.41 7.93 4.24
N LEU A 177 22.41 7.03 4.30
CA LEU A 177 21.96 6.45 5.56
C LEU A 177 23.02 5.55 6.20
N ALA A 178 23.70 4.71 5.40
CA ALA A 178 24.80 3.88 5.89
C ALA A 178 25.93 4.76 6.44
N GLU A 179 26.37 5.77 5.69
CA GLU A 179 27.40 6.74 6.12
C GLU A 179 27.00 7.44 7.44
N ALA A 180 25.73 7.81 7.61
CA ALA A 180 25.26 8.42 8.85
C ALA A 180 25.29 7.46 10.05
N ILE A 181 25.03 6.17 9.84
CA ILE A 181 25.13 5.13 10.87
C ILE A 181 26.61 4.87 11.21
N GLU A 182 27.49 4.91 10.21
CA GLU A 182 28.94 4.81 10.38
C GLU A 182 29.53 5.98 11.17
N ASP A 183 29.14 7.21 10.84
CA ASP A 183 29.53 8.42 11.58
C ASP A 183 29.03 8.41 13.04
N ALA A 184 27.96 7.66 13.32
CA ALA A 184 27.47 7.42 14.67
C ALA A 184 28.25 6.34 15.44
N GLY A 185 29.22 5.70 14.79
CA GLY A 185 30.15 4.73 15.40
C GLY A 185 29.75 3.27 15.25
N PHE A 186 28.89 2.94 14.29
CA PHE A 186 28.45 1.57 13.99
C PHE A 186 28.95 1.14 12.60
N GLU A 187 28.83 -0.14 12.24
CA GLU A 187 29.17 -0.63 10.89
C GLU A 187 27.88 -0.95 10.16
N ALA A 188 27.68 -0.44 8.93
CA ALA A 188 26.39 -0.48 8.21
C ALA A 188 26.49 -0.61 6.69
#